data_AF-A0A557XZQ0-F1
#
_entry.id   AF-A0A557XZQ0-F1
#
_cell.length_a   1.000
_cell.length_b   1.000
_cell.length_c   1.000
_cell.angle_alpha   90.00
_cell.angle_beta   90.00
_cell.angle_gamma   90.00
#
_symmetry.space_group_name_H-M   'P 1'
#
loop_
_entity.id
_entity.type
_entity.pdbx_description
1 polymer ?
#
loop_
_entity_poly.entity_id
_entity_poly.type
_entity_poly.pdbx_seq_one_letter_code
_entity_poly.pdbx_strand_id
1 'polypeptide(L)'
;MKPFAAALILALLCVPAAHAAPDPHMPDPLRDYCPGGGAGNVLMGGWCDGEHYPDGSYWHKVMAGGAYSLPIMVPGQSTPADLGMSCVIDPDNGPVPQPAPPGGCGGAVK
;
A
#
# COMPACT_ATOMS: atom_id res chain seq x y z
N MET A 1 -19.35 41.69 40.74
CA MET A 1 -18.50 40.48 40.62
C MET A 1 -19.42 39.27 40.41
N LYS A 2 -19.40 38.66 39.22
CA LYS A 2 -20.12 37.41 38.88
C LYS A 2 -19.44 36.80 37.67
N PRO A 3 -18.67 35.70 37.80
CA PRO A 3 -18.14 34.99 36.65
C PRO A 3 -19.20 33.98 36.19
N PHE A 4 -19.79 34.20 35.02
CA PHE A 4 -20.58 33.18 34.34
C PHE A 4 -19.84 32.70 33.10
N ALA A 5 -19.86 31.37 32.96
CA ALA A 5 -19.59 30.60 31.75
C ALA A 5 -18.11 30.43 31.34
N ALA A 6 -17.41 29.56 32.07
CA ALA A 6 -16.35 28.72 31.50
C ALA A 6 -16.94 27.32 31.27
N ALA A 7 -17.53 27.07 30.10
CA ALA A 7 -18.03 25.73 29.75
C ALA A 7 -18.20 25.57 28.24
N LEU A 8 -17.11 25.72 27.49
CA LEU A 8 -16.96 25.25 26.12
C LEU A 8 -15.44 25.10 25.99
N ILE A 9 -14.85 23.92 25.99
CA ILE A 9 -14.69 23.05 24.84
C ILE A 9 -14.03 21.77 25.41
N LEU A 10 -14.80 20.70 25.63
CA LEU A 10 -14.25 19.41 26.03
C LEU A 10 -14.96 18.28 25.27
N ALA A 11 -15.02 18.39 23.95
CA ALA A 11 -15.72 17.44 23.08
C ALA A 11 -14.85 16.90 21.93
N LEU A 12 -13.51 16.94 22.05
CA LEU A 12 -12.59 16.48 21.00
C LEU A 12 -11.80 15.19 21.34
N LEU A 13 -12.03 14.57 22.50
CA LEU A 13 -11.14 13.49 22.98
C LEU A 13 -11.52 12.07 22.59
N CYS A 14 -12.58 11.85 21.80
CA CYS A 14 -13.02 10.50 21.43
C CYS A 14 -13.14 10.31 19.92
N VAL A 15 -12.14 10.71 19.13
CA VAL A 15 -11.96 10.11 17.81
C VAL A 15 -11.25 8.78 18.04
N PRO A 16 -11.92 7.62 17.91
CA PRO A 16 -11.20 6.35 17.96
C PRO A 16 -10.15 6.40 16.86
N ALA A 17 -8.88 6.20 17.24
CA ALA A 17 -7.85 5.93 16.27
C ALA A 17 -8.28 4.64 15.54
N ALA A 18 -8.84 4.77 14.34
CA ALA A 18 -9.12 3.66 13.47
C ALA A 18 -7.78 3.06 13.06
N HIS A 19 -7.21 2.20 13.92
CA HIS A 19 -6.24 1.22 13.49
C HIS A 19 -7.01 0.27 12.58
N ALA A 20 -6.99 0.55 11.28
CA ALA A 20 -7.43 -0.42 10.30
C ALA A 20 -6.69 -1.72 10.63
N ALA A 21 -7.43 -2.83 10.75
CA ALA A 21 -6.80 -4.13 10.87
C ALA A 21 -5.82 -4.31 9.69
N PRO A 22 -4.69 -5.01 9.90
CA PRO A 22 -3.76 -5.29 8.81
C PRO A 22 -4.53 -5.91 7.64
N ASP A 23 -4.29 -5.38 6.44
CA ASP A 23 -5.02 -5.83 5.26
C ASP A 23 -4.68 -7.30 4.97
N PRO A 24 -5.66 -8.22 4.93
CA PRO A 24 -5.40 -9.64 4.73
C PRO A 24 -4.86 -9.96 3.33
N HIS A 25 -5.05 -9.08 2.35
CA HIS A 25 -4.55 -9.25 0.98
C HIS A 25 -3.08 -8.87 0.84
N MET A 26 -2.47 -8.28 1.87
CA MET A 26 -1.11 -7.76 1.80
C MET A 26 -0.06 -8.89 1.80
N PRO A 27 0.91 -8.89 0.87
CA PRO A 27 2.03 -9.83 0.86
C PRO A 27 3.02 -9.56 1.98
N ASP A 28 3.75 -10.61 2.38
CA ASP A 28 4.87 -10.52 3.30
C ASP A 28 6.10 -11.28 2.75
N PRO A 29 6.97 -10.61 1.99
CA PRO A 29 8.16 -11.25 1.41
C PRO A 29 9.22 -11.63 2.45
N LEU A 30 9.18 -11.10 3.69
CA LEU A 30 10.08 -11.56 4.76
C LEU A 30 9.67 -12.92 5.30
N ARG A 31 8.40 -13.29 5.13
CA ARG A 31 7.83 -14.58 5.50
C ARG A 31 7.61 -15.48 4.28
N ASP A 32 8.15 -15.11 3.12
CA ASP A 32 7.96 -15.82 1.84
C ASP A 32 6.48 -16.00 1.46
N TYR A 33 5.64 -15.03 1.86
CA TYR A 33 4.19 -15.04 1.61
C TYR A 33 3.85 -14.09 0.45
N CYS A 34 3.74 -14.66 -0.75
CA CYS A 34 3.39 -13.95 -1.99
C CYS A 34 2.22 -14.67 -2.69
N PRO A 35 0.98 -14.60 -2.14
CA PRO A 35 -0.16 -15.36 -2.64
C PRO A 35 -0.60 -14.98 -4.07
N GLY A 36 -0.33 -13.75 -4.51
CA GLY A 36 -0.53 -13.32 -5.90
C GLY A 36 0.56 -13.77 -6.86
N GLY A 37 1.59 -14.47 -6.36
CA GLY A 37 2.79 -14.81 -7.09
C GLY A 37 3.94 -13.85 -6.80
N GLY A 38 5.10 -14.18 -7.33
CA GLY A 38 6.31 -13.42 -7.10
C GLY A 38 7.50 -14.03 -7.83
N ALA A 39 8.54 -13.24 -7.99
CA ALA A 39 9.81 -13.70 -8.50
C ALA A 39 10.95 -13.10 -7.67
N GLY A 40 12.03 -13.85 -7.49
CA GLY A 40 13.20 -13.40 -6.72
C GLY A 40 13.00 -13.50 -5.20
N ASN A 41 13.76 -12.71 -4.44
CA ASN A 41 13.68 -12.69 -2.97
C ASN A 41 14.19 -11.35 -2.39
N VAL A 42 14.01 -11.18 -1.09
CA VAL A 42 14.39 -9.94 -0.38
C VAL A 42 15.87 -9.57 -0.47
N LEU A 43 16.77 -10.54 -0.71
CA LEU A 43 18.21 -10.31 -0.80
C LEU A 43 18.67 -9.97 -2.22
N MET A 44 18.17 -10.69 -3.21
CA MET A 44 18.56 -10.59 -4.63
C MET A 44 17.67 -9.65 -5.44
N GLY A 45 16.59 -9.17 -4.83
CA GLY A 45 15.56 -8.37 -5.48
C GLY A 45 14.56 -9.22 -6.26
N GLY A 46 13.52 -8.56 -6.78
CA GLY A 46 12.37 -9.20 -7.39
C GLY A 46 11.06 -8.50 -7.07
N TRP A 47 9.96 -9.24 -7.00
CA TRP A 47 8.65 -8.73 -6.60
C TRP A 47 7.81 -9.81 -5.90
N CYS A 48 6.84 -9.37 -5.11
CA CYS A 48 5.95 -10.20 -4.33
C CYS A 48 4.55 -9.58 -4.32
N ASP A 49 3.57 -10.31 -4.83
CA ASP A 49 2.19 -9.83 -4.94
C ASP A 49 1.28 -10.44 -3.88
N GLY A 50 0.34 -9.60 -3.46
CA GLY A 50 -0.76 -9.92 -2.58
C GLY A 50 -1.88 -10.69 -3.25
N GLU A 51 -2.83 -11.12 -2.42
CA GLU A 51 -4.06 -11.72 -2.92
C GLU A 51 -4.87 -10.65 -3.63
N HIS A 52 -5.46 -10.99 -4.77
CA HIS A 52 -6.26 -10.03 -5.51
C HIS A 52 -7.57 -9.73 -4.77
N TYR A 53 -7.97 -8.48 -4.80
CA TYR A 53 -9.29 -8.05 -4.37
C TYR A 53 -10.33 -8.39 -5.43
N PRO A 54 -11.64 -8.36 -5.09
CA PRO A 54 -12.72 -8.61 -6.06
C PRO A 54 -12.76 -7.62 -7.23
N ASP A 55 -12.20 -6.41 -7.06
CA ASP A 55 -12.08 -5.41 -8.11
C ASP A 55 -10.86 -5.64 -9.03
N GLY A 56 -10.10 -6.72 -8.80
CA GLY A 56 -8.90 -7.08 -9.55
C GLY A 56 -7.66 -6.27 -9.16
N SER A 57 -7.77 -5.33 -8.23
CA SER A 57 -6.61 -4.68 -7.64
C SER A 57 -5.84 -5.65 -6.75
N TYR A 58 -4.58 -5.36 -6.51
CA TYR A 58 -3.74 -6.11 -5.59
C TYR A 58 -2.58 -5.27 -5.10
N TRP A 59 -2.01 -5.72 -3.99
CA TRP A 59 -0.79 -5.14 -3.44
C TRP A 59 0.43 -5.70 -4.14
N HIS A 60 1.25 -4.84 -4.73
CA HIS A 60 2.51 -5.18 -5.37
C HIS A 60 3.68 -4.62 -4.57
N LYS A 61 4.61 -5.49 -4.17
CA LYS A 61 5.85 -5.10 -3.49
C LYS A 61 7.05 -5.40 -4.36
N VAL A 62 7.78 -4.36 -4.72
CA VAL A 62 9.09 -4.53 -5.35
C VAL A 62 10.12 -4.85 -4.26
N MET A 63 10.92 -5.88 -4.48
CA MET A 63 12.07 -6.17 -3.64
C MET A 63 13.30 -5.60 -4.37
N ALA A 64 13.93 -4.58 -3.80
CA ALA A 64 15.08 -3.95 -4.42
C ALA A 64 16.39 -4.76 -4.24
N GLY A 65 16.35 -5.83 -3.44
CA GLY A 65 17.57 -6.51 -3.00
C GLY A 65 18.47 -5.60 -2.18
N GLY A 66 19.54 -6.14 -1.60
CA GLY A 66 20.49 -5.34 -0.82
C GLY A 66 21.29 -4.32 -1.64
N ALA A 67 21.27 -4.45 -2.97
CA ALA A 67 22.13 -3.69 -3.89
C ALA A 67 21.43 -2.55 -4.67
N TYR A 68 20.09 -2.54 -4.78
CA TYR A 68 19.36 -1.57 -5.61
C TYR A 68 18.43 -0.63 -4.81
N SER A 69 18.88 -0.14 -3.65
CA SER A 69 18.21 0.93 -2.89
C SER A 69 18.15 2.30 -3.63
N LEU A 70 18.22 2.30 -4.96
CA LEU A 70 18.13 3.48 -5.82
C LEU A 70 16.71 3.60 -6.39
N PRO A 71 16.16 4.81 -6.48
CA PRO A 71 14.81 5.05 -7.00
C PRO A 71 14.69 4.55 -8.45
N ILE A 72 13.81 3.56 -8.68
CA ILE A 72 13.47 3.12 -10.04
C ILE A 72 12.41 4.06 -10.60
N MET A 73 12.61 4.59 -11.81
CA MET A 73 11.61 5.43 -12.47
C MET A 73 10.77 4.58 -13.43
N VAL A 74 9.45 4.56 -13.23
CA VAL A 74 8.49 3.88 -14.12
C VAL A 74 8.01 4.86 -15.18
N PRO A 75 8.02 4.50 -16.49
CA PRO A 75 7.47 5.36 -17.54
C PRO A 75 6.02 5.75 -17.26
N GLY A 76 5.73 7.06 -17.26
CA GLY A 76 4.41 7.59 -16.94
C GLY A 76 4.20 8.01 -15.48
N GLN A 77 5.16 7.74 -14.60
CA GLN A 77 5.18 8.29 -13.24
C GLN A 77 6.15 9.45 -13.10
N SER A 78 5.73 10.50 -12.40
CA SER A 78 6.53 11.70 -12.11
C SER A 78 7.39 11.57 -10.85
N THR A 79 7.20 10.50 -10.09
CA THR A 79 7.95 10.16 -8.88
C THR A 79 8.69 8.85 -9.08
N PRO A 80 9.82 8.64 -8.37
CA PRO A 80 10.36 7.30 -8.19
C PRO A 80 9.24 6.32 -7.85
N ALA A 81 9.26 5.16 -8.50
CA ALA A 81 8.48 4.03 -8.06
C ALA A 81 8.83 3.82 -6.60
N ASP A 82 7.82 3.93 -5.74
CA ASP A 82 7.94 3.52 -4.37
C ASP A 82 8.24 2.02 -4.43
N LEU A 83 9.52 1.66 -4.21
CA LEU A 83 9.95 0.26 -4.11
C LEU A 83 9.29 -0.41 -2.90
N GLY A 84 8.52 0.34 -2.11
CA GLY A 84 7.56 -0.16 -1.16
C GLY A 84 6.31 -0.79 -1.80
N MET A 85 5.29 -0.81 -0.97
CA MET A 85 4.00 -1.45 -1.22
C MET A 85 3.13 -0.52 -2.07
N SER A 86 2.83 -0.94 -3.30
CA SER A 86 1.98 -0.19 -4.24
C SER A 86 0.66 -0.92 -4.45
N CYS A 87 -0.45 -0.19 -4.52
CA CYS A 87 -1.73 -0.76 -4.96
C CYS A 87 -1.84 -0.64 -6.49
N VAL A 88 -1.97 -1.76 -7.18
CA VAL A 88 -1.92 -1.82 -8.65
C VAL A 88 -3.07 -2.66 -9.21
N ILE A 89 -3.27 -2.56 -10.51
CA ILE A 89 -4.11 -3.42 -11.34
C ILE A 89 -3.30 -3.85 -12.57
N ASP A 90 -3.63 -5.00 -13.14
CA ASP A 90 -3.02 -5.44 -14.40
C ASP A 90 -4.10 -5.92 -15.40
N PRO A 91 -4.92 -5.00 -15.93
CA PRO A 91 -6.01 -5.35 -16.84
C PRO A 91 -5.51 -5.90 -18.20
N ASP A 92 -4.31 -5.51 -18.61
CA ASP A 92 -3.72 -5.86 -19.90
C ASP A 92 -2.69 -6.99 -19.80
N ASN A 93 -2.49 -7.54 -18.60
CA ASN A 93 -1.50 -8.56 -18.28
C ASN A 93 -0.08 -8.17 -18.74
N GLY A 94 0.23 -6.87 -18.59
CA GLY A 94 1.43 -6.23 -19.10
C GLY A 94 2.63 -6.40 -18.17
N PRO A 95 3.86 -6.14 -18.64
CA PRO A 95 5.08 -6.34 -17.84
C PRO A 95 5.22 -5.35 -16.68
N VAL A 96 4.42 -4.27 -16.68
CA VAL A 96 4.43 -3.23 -15.66
C VAL A 96 2.99 -3.02 -15.19
N PRO A 97 2.66 -3.40 -13.95
CA PRO A 97 1.33 -3.16 -13.39
C PRO A 97 1.00 -1.67 -13.37
N GLN A 98 -0.25 -1.34 -13.66
CA GLN A 98 -0.73 0.04 -13.65
C GLN A 98 -1.22 0.40 -12.24
N PRO A 99 -1.14 1.67 -11.81
CA PRO A 99 -1.74 2.09 -10.54
C PRO A 99 -3.24 1.77 -10.49
N ALA A 100 -3.71 1.26 -9.34
CA ALA A 100 -5.12 0.99 -9.16
C ALA A 100 -5.95 2.30 -9.17
N PRO A 101 -7.20 2.28 -9.68
CA PRO A 101 -8.10 3.43 -9.63
C PRO A 101 -8.55 3.73 -8.19
N PRO A 102 -9.15 4.91 -7.93
CA PRO A 102 -9.79 5.21 -6.65
C PRO A 102 -10.77 4.11 -6.23
N GLY A 103 -10.68 3.66 -4.98
CA GLY A 103 -11.39 2.49 -4.48
C GLY A 103 -10.57 1.20 -4.46
N GLY A 104 -9.42 1.16 -5.14
CA GLY A 104 -8.53 0.00 -5.17
C GLY A 104 -7.94 -0.40 -3.82
N CYS A 105 -7.55 -1.67 -3.71
CA CYS A 105 -7.06 -2.33 -2.51
C CYS A 105 -7.94 -2.11 -1.29
N GLY A 106 -9.21 -2.48 -1.42
CA GLY A 106 -10.22 -2.33 -0.36
C GLY A 106 -10.52 -0.87 0.00
N GLY A 107 -10.29 0.07 -0.92
CA GLY A 107 -10.48 1.50 -0.69
C GLY A 107 -9.25 2.24 -0.16
N ALA A 108 -8.06 1.63 -0.20
CA ALA A 108 -6.82 2.30 0.19
C ALA A 108 -6.44 3.45 -0.77
N VAL A 109 -6.77 3.31 -2.06
CA VAL A 109 -6.60 4.37 -3.06
C VAL A 109 -7.78 5.34 -2.99
N LYS A 110 -7.51 6.64 -2.82
CA LYS A 110 -8.52 7.70 -2.68
C LYS A 110 -8.72 8.51 -3.94
#